data_AF-A0A2E8CPK7-F1
#
_entry.id   AF-A0A2E8CPK7-F1
#
_cell.length_a   1.000
_cell.length_b   1.000
_cell.length_c   1.000
_cell.angle_alpha   90.00
_cell.angle_beta   90.00
_cell.angle_gamma   90.00
#
_symmetry.space_group_name_H-M   'P 1'
#
loop_
_entity.id
_entity.type
_entity.pdbx_description
1 polymer ?
#
loop_
_entity_poly.entity_id
_entity_poly.type
_entity_poly.pdbx_seq_one_letter_code
_entity_poly.pdbx_strand_id
1 'polypeptide(L)'
;MRYLALVIWGLGILAFGAWLRFSDLERQPFHADEAATGAQSLSYRLAESGDGYQFDPTHRHGPMLTLLAEPWSRAQGETSWETFTVSTLREVTAFCGLLVILGVFMLGVAWPRALLAAGFVATSPLLVYYSRLFIHESIFLMFAIPALAGMVLLFRGKRVWLGASLFGIGVGMMAATRETVAISLLAWTTAGAIFLWRRAEMLGNERSGIAKQRIAEVVSMLWKPVILAAGICLVLIFFFYSEGLRRPAGFFDFFRTFFEYKTGEGHDKPFIFYLELLAWPKLIVARWWTEGAILVLALGVYLDRSKTEQAAIGRFFFESGVVHLLVFSFISYKTPWLPSLGWLHLCIAAGAGGFILIQRFSKWKYWVAVAVLIAVMLWHGAQAQRAAIRLAADGRNPYAYVPTSRDVAGLETWLMQMREVLPSTQQQPVAVIGEEYWPLPWYLRKLGEVGYWSSLPEGSNGMPLLLIMPTSFEEVSTQLKKTHTFIPRGLRDEFPIMVAIRNDLWSAYQKQ
;
A
#
# COMPACT_ATOMS: atom_id res chain seq x y z
N MET A 1 -3.16 38.15 6.58
CA MET A 1 -2.66 37.36 7.73
C MET A 1 -3.27 35.96 7.83
N ARG A 2 -4.61 35.77 7.88
CA ARG A 2 -5.23 34.43 8.04
C ARG A 2 -4.89 33.42 6.92
N TYR A 3 -4.93 33.85 5.66
CA TYR A 3 -4.58 32.97 4.52
C TYR A 3 -3.11 32.59 4.49
N LEU A 4 -2.22 33.53 4.79
CA LEU A 4 -0.77 33.28 4.89
C LEU A 4 -0.47 32.21 5.94
N ALA A 5 -1.12 32.27 7.11
CA ALA A 5 -0.96 31.24 8.14
C ALA A 5 -1.39 29.86 7.63
N LEU A 6 -2.56 29.73 7.00
CA LEU A 6 -3.03 28.44 6.45
C LEU A 6 -2.07 27.87 5.40
N VAL A 7 -1.49 28.72 4.55
CA VAL A 7 -0.49 28.31 3.57
C VAL A 7 0.79 27.82 4.24
N ILE A 8 1.32 28.56 5.23
CA ILE A 8 2.51 28.15 5.98
C ILE A 8 2.29 26.79 6.67
N TRP A 9 1.14 26.59 7.31
CA TRP A 9 0.79 25.30 7.91
C TRP A 9 0.69 24.19 6.87
N GLY A 10 0.08 24.46 5.71
CA GLY A 10 0.00 23.51 4.60
C GLY A 10 1.37 23.09 4.09
N LEU A 11 2.28 24.05 3.91
CA LEU A 11 3.66 23.80 3.50
C LEU A 11 4.43 23.02 4.58
N GLY A 12 4.24 23.33 5.86
CA GLY A 12 4.84 22.57 6.97
C GLY A 12 4.37 21.11 7.00
N ILE A 13 3.08 20.86 6.78
CA ILE A 13 2.52 19.50 6.66
C ILE A 13 3.12 18.76 5.47
N LEU A 14 3.24 19.41 4.31
CA LEU A 14 3.84 18.81 3.12
C LEU A 14 5.33 18.51 3.34
N ALA A 15 6.10 19.43 3.92
CA ALA A 15 7.51 19.24 4.21
C ALA A 15 7.73 18.10 5.21
N PHE A 16 6.96 18.05 6.30
CA PHE A 16 7.05 16.98 7.29
C PHE A 16 6.57 15.64 6.73
N GLY A 17 5.49 15.63 5.95
CA GLY A 17 4.96 14.46 5.27
C GLY A 17 5.93 13.90 4.22
N ALA A 18 6.67 14.77 3.53
CA ALA A 18 7.75 14.39 2.63
C ALA A 18 8.94 13.82 3.40
N TRP A 19 9.39 14.49 4.47
CA TRP A 19 10.47 13.97 5.32
C TRP A 19 10.17 12.56 5.83
N LEU A 20 8.96 12.31 6.34
CA LEU A 20 8.55 10.98 6.81
C LEU A 20 8.59 9.90 5.70
N ARG A 21 8.39 10.27 4.43
CA ARG A 21 8.32 9.34 3.30
C ARG A 21 9.66 9.13 2.59
N PHE A 22 10.49 10.16 2.51
CA PHE A 22 11.75 10.09 1.75
C PHE A 22 12.99 9.84 2.61
N SER A 23 12.90 10.00 3.94
CA SER A 23 14.07 9.82 4.80
C SER A 23 14.53 8.36 4.84
N ASP A 24 15.78 8.10 4.48
CA ASP A 24 16.47 6.83 4.75
C ASP A 24 15.74 5.62 4.15
N LEU A 25 15.36 5.72 2.87
CA LEU A 25 14.58 4.71 2.15
C LEU A 25 15.31 3.35 2.04
N GLU A 26 16.64 3.33 2.02
CA GLU A 26 17.43 2.10 1.86
C GLU A 26 17.62 1.30 3.15
N ARG A 27 17.48 1.95 4.32
CA ARG A 27 17.78 1.33 5.61
C ARG A 27 16.90 0.13 5.94
N GLN A 28 15.66 0.13 5.49
CA GLN A 28 14.78 -1.01 5.67
C GLN A 28 15.15 -2.08 4.62
N PRO A 29 15.48 -3.31 5.02
CA PRO A 29 15.58 -4.44 4.09
C PRO A 29 14.40 -4.49 3.11
N PHE A 30 14.67 -4.89 1.87
CA PHE A 30 13.67 -4.97 0.81
C PHE A 30 12.69 -6.10 1.12
N HIS A 31 11.40 -5.79 1.07
CA HIS A 31 10.34 -6.69 1.46
C HIS A 31 10.07 -7.76 0.38
N ALA A 32 9.53 -8.91 0.79
CA ALA A 32 9.17 -9.99 -0.12
C ALA A 32 8.22 -9.55 -1.25
N ASP A 33 7.19 -8.77 -0.92
CA ASP A 33 6.23 -8.27 -1.91
C ASP A 33 6.86 -7.22 -2.83
N GLU A 34 7.75 -6.37 -2.30
CA GLU A 34 8.49 -5.40 -3.13
C GLU A 34 9.39 -6.11 -4.15
N ALA A 35 10.04 -7.20 -3.74
CA ALA A 35 10.90 -8.01 -4.60
C ALA A 35 10.08 -8.80 -5.64
N ALA A 36 9.11 -9.59 -5.19
CA ALA A 36 8.37 -10.53 -6.01
C ALA A 36 7.34 -9.84 -6.91
N THR A 37 6.52 -8.96 -6.35
CA THR A 37 5.39 -8.37 -7.08
C THR A 37 5.75 -7.05 -7.75
N GLY A 38 6.69 -6.29 -7.17
CA GLY A 38 7.13 -4.99 -7.68
C GLY A 38 8.31 -5.13 -8.65
N ALA A 39 9.50 -5.36 -8.10
CA ALA A 39 10.76 -5.28 -8.84
C ALA A 39 10.87 -6.34 -9.93
N GLN A 40 10.44 -7.59 -9.67
CA GLN A 40 10.52 -8.66 -10.67
C GLN A 40 9.60 -8.37 -11.86
N SER A 41 8.37 -7.91 -11.57
CA SER A 41 7.42 -7.45 -12.58
C SER A 41 8.00 -6.32 -13.43
N LEU A 42 8.72 -5.38 -12.81
CA LEU A 42 9.40 -4.30 -13.52
C LEU A 42 10.56 -4.82 -14.39
N SER A 43 11.36 -5.79 -13.93
CA SER A 43 12.41 -6.38 -14.77
C SER A 43 11.84 -7.06 -16.01
N TYR A 44 10.70 -7.76 -15.89
CA TYR A 44 10.02 -8.34 -17.06
C TYR A 44 9.50 -7.28 -18.02
N ARG A 45 9.11 -6.10 -17.53
CA ARG A 45 8.70 -4.98 -18.38
C ARG A 45 9.87 -4.37 -19.15
N LEU A 46 11.05 -4.29 -18.52
CA LEU A 46 12.24 -3.68 -19.11
C LEU A 46 13.02 -4.62 -20.05
N ALA A 47 12.78 -5.93 -19.97
CA ALA A 47 13.47 -6.93 -20.78
C ALA A 47 13.29 -6.68 -22.29
N GLU A 48 14.40 -6.70 -23.03
CA GLU A 48 14.44 -6.37 -24.47
C GLU A 48 13.79 -7.42 -25.38
N SER A 49 13.55 -8.64 -24.88
CA SER A 49 13.08 -9.81 -25.65
C SER A 49 11.65 -9.70 -26.21
N GLY A 50 10.95 -8.57 -26.02
CA GLY A 50 9.62 -8.34 -26.61
C GLY A 50 8.45 -9.05 -25.91
N ASP A 51 8.72 -10.08 -25.09
CA ASP A 51 7.76 -10.74 -24.20
C ASP A 51 7.58 -9.97 -22.88
N GLY A 52 7.31 -8.66 -22.98
CA GLY A 52 7.19 -7.75 -21.83
C GLY A 52 6.21 -8.24 -20.75
N TYR A 53 6.26 -7.64 -19.56
CA TYR A 53 5.37 -7.98 -18.43
C TYR A 53 3.92 -8.25 -18.86
N GLN A 54 3.53 -9.52 -18.81
CA GLN A 54 2.15 -9.93 -19.06
C GLN A 54 1.38 -9.98 -17.75
N PHE A 55 0.20 -9.37 -17.73
CA PHE A 55 -0.72 -9.51 -16.61
C PHE A 55 -1.22 -10.96 -16.53
N ASP A 56 -1.11 -11.55 -15.35
CA ASP A 56 -1.60 -12.90 -15.05
C ASP A 56 -2.75 -12.77 -14.03
N PRO A 57 -3.99 -13.15 -14.42
CA PRO A 57 -5.16 -13.02 -13.55
C PRO A 57 -5.11 -13.88 -12.29
N THR A 58 -4.21 -14.86 -12.22
CA THR A 58 -4.13 -15.79 -11.09
C THR A 58 -3.34 -15.24 -9.90
N HIS A 59 -2.33 -14.41 -10.14
CA HIS A 59 -1.39 -13.98 -9.09
C HIS A 59 -0.86 -12.54 -9.21
N ARG A 60 -1.01 -11.85 -10.36
CA ARG A 60 -0.40 -10.53 -10.56
C ARG A 60 -1.41 -9.40 -10.34
N HIS A 61 -0.90 -8.27 -9.84
CA HIS A 61 -1.66 -7.03 -9.74
C HIS A 61 -1.57 -6.20 -11.03
N GLY A 62 -2.36 -5.12 -11.09
CA GLY A 62 -2.45 -4.26 -12.26
C GLY A 62 -1.11 -3.61 -12.64
N PRO A 63 -0.95 -3.19 -13.91
CA PRO A 63 0.34 -2.76 -14.46
C PRO A 63 0.84 -1.40 -13.94
N MET A 64 0.02 -0.60 -13.24
CA MET A 64 0.36 0.78 -12.87
C MET A 64 1.65 0.95 -12.07
N LEU A 65 1.96 0.03 -11.14
CA LEU A 65 3.21 0.11 -10.37
C LEU A 65 4.43 0.11 -11.29
N THR A 66 4.50 -0.85 -12.20
CA THR A 66 5.60 -0.98 -13.15
C THR A 66 5.61 0.12 -14.21
N LEU A 67 4.44 0.59 -14.66
CA LEU A 67 4.33 1.65 -15.66
C LEU A 67 4.79 3.02 -15.14
N LEU A 68 4.56 3.30 -13.85
CA LEU A 68 5.08 4.51 -13.22
C LEU A 68 6.56 4.38 -12.83
N ALA A 69 7.00 3.17 -12.46
CA ALA A 69 8.38 2.93 -12.05
C ALA A 69 9.37 2.85 -13.21
N GLU A 70 8.95 2.38 -14.39
CA GLU A 70 9.81 2.29 -15.58
C GLU A 70 10.49 3.61 -15.97
N PRO A 71 9.77 4.73 -16.22
CA PRO A 71 10.43 5.97 -16.59
C PRO A 71 11.35 6.50 -15.48
N TRP A 72 10.99 6.25 -14.21
CA TRP A 72 11.81 6.63 -13.05
C TRP A 72 13.13 5.84 -13.02
N SER A 73 13.06 4.52 -13.21
CA SER A 73 14.21 3.62 -13.21
C SER A 73 15.13 3.90 -14.40
N ARG A 74 14.57 4.05 -15.61
CA ARG A 74 15.33 4.44 -16.81
C ARG A 74 16.06 5.77 -16.64
N ALA A 75 15.44 6.76 -15.98
CA ALA A 75 16.07 8.05 -15.72
C ALA A 75 17.30 7.95 -14.80
N GLN A 76 17.36 6.93 -13.94
CA GLN A 76 18.51 6.61 -13.09
C GLN A 76 19.50 5.62 -13.74
N GLY A 77 19.27 5.21 -15.00
CA GLY A 77 20.08 4.20 -15.68
C GLY A 77 19.82 2.77 -15.18
N GLU A 78 18.76 2.54 -14.41
CA GLU A 78 18.36 1.23 -13.90
C GLU A 78 17.44 0.54 -14.91
N THR A 79 18.02 -0.30 -15.77
CA THR A 79 17.32 -0.94 -16.91
C THR A 79 17.21 -2.46 -16.80
N SER A 80 17.74 -3.06 -15.74
CA SER A 80 17.76 -4.51 -15.53
C SER A 80 17.58 -4.89 -14.06
N TRP A 81 17.26 -6.17 -13.81
CA TRP A 81 17.06 -6.72 -12.46
C TRP A 81 18.23 -6.41 -11.50
N GLU A 82 19.46 -6.52 -12.00
CA GLU A 82 20.70 -6.36 -11.23
C GLU A 82 21.01 -4.90 -10.89
N THR A 83 20.53 -3.97 -11.73
CA THR A 83 20.80 -2.53 -11.60
C THR A 83 19.83 -1.83 -10.67
N PHE A 84 18.66 -2.41 -10.39
CA PHE A 84 17.67 -1.79 -9.51
C PHE A 84 18.22 -1.50 -8.10
N THR A 85 17.89 -0.32 -7.60
CA THR A 85 18.19 0.10 -6.23
C THR A 85 16.92 0.22 -5.39
N VAL A 86 17.08 0.07 -4.07
CA VAL A 86 15.94 0.16 -3.13
C VAL A 86 15.39 1.59 -3.10
N SER A 87 16.26 2.61 -3.15
CA SER A 87 15.87 4.02 -3.15
C SER A 87 15.00 4.37 -4.35
N THR A 88 15.48 4.08 -5.57
CA THR A 88 14.79 4.45 -6.83
C THR A 88 13.38 3.88 -6.88
N LEU A 89 13.21 2.62 -6.50
CA LEU A 89 11.89 1.97 -6.48
C LEU A 89 10.97 2.60 -5.42
N ARG A 90 11.43 2.76 -4.18
CA ARG A 90 10.63 3.32 -3.08
C ARG A 90 10.33 4.81 -3.23
N GLU A 91 11.15 5.57 -3.96
CA GLU A 91 10.90 6.98 -4.28
C GLU A 91 9.58 7.17 -5.03
N VAL A 92 9.24 6.26 -5.95
CA VAL A 92 8.00 6.31 -6.75
C VAL A 92 6.78 6.26 -5.83
N THR A 93 6.74 5.29 -4.91
CA THR A 93 5.62 5.12 -3.97
C THR A 93 5.60 6.21 -2.90
N ALA A 94 6.77 6.70 -2.47
CA ALA A 94 6.88 7.82 -1.54
C ALA A 94 6.34 9.11 -2.17
N PHE A 95 6.64 9.35 -3.45
CA PHE A 95 6.13 10.47 -4.22
C PHE A 95 4.61 10.39 -4.40
N CYS A 96 4.06 9.22 -4.76
CA CYS A 96 2.62 9.01 -4.80
C CYS A 96 1.97 9.28 -3.42
N GLY A 97 2.60 8.84 -2.33
CA GLY A 97 2.13 9.14 -0.97
C GLY A 97 2.11 10.64 -0.64
N LEU A 98 3.07 11.41 -1.16
CA LEU A 98 3.09 12.88 -1.06
C LEU A 98 1.96 13.52 -1.88
N LEU A 99 1.71 13.01 -3.09
CA LEU A 99 0.60 13.46 -3.94
C LEU A 99 -0.76 13.18 -3.29
N VAL A 100 -0.91 12.12 -2.50
CA VAL A 100 -2.13 11.87 -1.71
C VAL A 100 -2.36 12.99 -0.69
N ILE A 101 -1.32 13.43 0.04
CA ILE A 101 -1.44 14.55 1.00
C ILE A 101 -1.89 15.82 0.27
N LEU A 102 -1.25 16.14 -0.87
CA LEU A 102 -1.62 17.29 -1.69
C LEU A 102 -3.06 17.17 -2.23
N GLY A 103 -3.45 15.97 -2.64
CA GLY A 103 -4.74 15.62 -3.19
C GLY A 103 -5.91 15.87 -2.23
N VAL A 104 -5.69 15.76 -0.92
CA VAL A 104 -6.72 16.07 0.10
C VAL A 104 -7.25 17.50 -0.04
N PHE A 105 -6.42 18.47 -0.44
CA PHE A 105 -6.86 19.85 -0.65
C PHE A 105 -7.78 20.00 -1.87
N MET A 106 -7.74 19.06 -2.81
CA MET A 106 -8.57 19.06 -4.03
C MET A 106 -9.97 18.48 -3.82
N LEU A 107 -10.23 17.82 -2.68
CA LEU A 107 -11.53 17.18 -2.37
C LEU A 107 -12.64 18.20 -2.06
N GLY A 108 -12.32 19.49 -1.97
CA GLY A 108 -13.30 20.54 -1.76
C GLY A 108 -13.96 20.54 -0.38
N VAL A 109 -13.32 19.96 0.66
CA VAL A 109 -13.84 19.86 2.03
C VAL A 109 -13.68 21.13 2.89
N ALA A 110 -13.46 22.30 2.27
CA ALA A 110 -13.09 23.57 2.88
C ALA A 110 -11.70 23.57 3.55
N TRP A 111 -10.97 24.68 3.39
CA TRP A 111 -9.54 24.78 3.73
C TRP A 111 -9.16 24.33 5.14
N PRO A 112 -9.83 24.77 6.23
CA PRO A 112 -9.42 24.34 7.58
C PRO A 112 -9.59 22.84 7.83
N ARG A 113 -10.64 22.22 7.28
CA ARG A 113 -10.88 20.79 7.42
C ARG A 113 -9.88 20.00 6.58
N ALA A 114 -9.60 20.48 5.36
CA ALA A 114 -8.58 19.91 4.48
C ALA A 114 -7.19 19.96 5.12
N LEU A 115 -6.84 21.06 5.80
CA LEU A 115 -5.56 21.21 6.51
C LEU A 115 -5.42 20.16 7.63
N LEU A 116 -6.45 19.98 8.46
CA LEU A 116 -6.44 18.95 9.50
C LEU A 116 -6.39 17.54 8.91
N ALA A 117 -7.18 17.27 7.88
CA ALA A 117 -7.17 15.99 7.16
C ALA A 117 -5.79 15.68 6.57
N ALA A 118 -5.17 16.64 5.89
CA ALA A 118 -3.82 16.52 5.35
C ALA A 118 -2.79 16.27 6.45
N GLY A 119 -2.92 16.90 7.61
CA GLY A 119 -2.09 16.62 8.78
C GLY A 119 -2.21 15.17 9.27
N PHE A 120 -3.43 14.63 9.37
CA PHE A 120 -3.64 13.22 9.74
C PHE A 120 -3.12 12.25 8.68
N VAL A 121 -3.33 12.52 7.38
CA VAL A 121 -2.78 11.71 6.29
C VAL A 121 -1.25 11.75 6.25
N ALA A 122 -0.66 12.92 6.51
CA ALA A 122 0.78 13.09 6.52
C ALA A 122 1.46 12.34 7.67
N THR A 123 0.77 12.18 8.80
CA THR A 123 1.32 11.64 10.05
C THR A 123 0.79 10.26 10.44
N SER A 124 -0.18 9.68 9.73
CA SER A 124 -0.71 8.33 9.98
C SER A 124 0.40 7.28 9.83
N PRO A 125 0.74 6.52 10.88
CA PRO A 125 1.68 5.41 10.80
C PRO A 125 1.38 4.43 9.67
N LEU A 126 0.12 4.02 9.47
CA LEU A 126 -0.29 3.16 8.36
C LEU A 126 0.11 3.74 7.00
N LEU A 127 -0.35 4.96 6.72
CA LEU A 127 -0.19 5.59 5.41
C LEU A 127 1.25 6.01 5.13
N VAL A 128 2.02 6.34 6.17
CA VAL A 128 3.45 6.65 6.04
C VAL A 128 4.23 5.37 5.77
N TYR A 129 4.03 4.33 6.58
CA TYR A 129 4.79 3.08 6.48
C TYR A 129 4.63 2.44 5.10
N TYR A 130 3.39 2.22 4.63
CA TYR A 130 3.16 1.58 3.33
C TYR A 130 3.43 2.48 2.14
N SER A 131 3.53 3.80 2.33
CA SER A 131 3.97 4.67 1.24
C SER A 131 5.46 4.58 0.94
N ARG A 132 6.23 3.97 1.84
CA ARG A 132 7.68 3.77 1.68
C ARG A 132 8.03 2.40 1.12
N LEU A 133 7.05 1.52 0.94
CA LEU A 133 7.27 0.22 0.30
C LEU A 133 6.88 0.32 -1.17
N PHE A 134 7.69 -0.27 -2.04
CA PHE A 134 7.44 -0.40 -3.47
C PHE A 134 6.32 -1.41 -3.77
N ILE A 135 5.11 -1.05 -3.36
CA ILE A 135 3.86 -1.79 -3.55
C ILE A 135 2.77 -0.85 -4.09
N HIS A 136 1.67 -1.41 -4.58
CA HIS A 136 0.65 -0.67 -5.35
C HIS A 136 -0.18 0.34 -4.53
N GLU A 137 -0.16 0.27 -3.19
CA GLU A 137 -1.08 1.00 -2.32
C GLU A 137 -1.01 2.52 -2.46
N SER A 138 0.18 3.12 -2.44
CA SER A 138 0.31 4.57 -2.62
C SER A 138 -0.26 5.06 -3.94
N ILE A 139 -0.05 4.28 -5.00
CA ILE A 139 -0.53 4.58 -6.34
C ILE A 139 -2.06 4.47 -6.38
N PHE A 140 -2.60 3.43 -5.75
CA PHE A 140 -4.03 3.22 -5.60
C PHE A 140 -4.70 4.39 -4.85
N LEU A 141 -4.10 4.85 -3.75
CA LEU A 141 -4.57 6.02 -3.01
C LEU A 141 -4.48 7.31 -3.83
N MET A 142 -3.39 7.51 -4.58
CA MET A 142 -3.20 8.67 -5.44
C MET A 142 -4.31 8.76 -6.49
N PHE A 143 -4.65 7.64 -7.13
CA PHE A 143 -5.75 7.58 -8.10
C PHE A 143 -7.15 7.60 -7.46
N ALA A 144 -7.27 7.28 -6.18
CA ALA A 144 -8.53 7.48 -5.43
C ALA A 144 -8.86 8.97 -5.23
N ILE A 145 -7.88 9.87 -5.18
CA ILE A 145 -8.11 11.32 -5.03
C ILE A 145 -9.01 11.89 -6.14
N PRO A 146 -8.69 11.77 -7.44
CA PRO A 146 -9.58 12.26 -8.50
C PRO A 146 -10.93 11.55 -8.48
N ALA A 147 -10.99 10.26 -8.12
CA ALA A 147 -12.26 9.57 -7.95
C ALA A 147 -13.14 10.24 -6.89
N LEU A 148 -12.58 10.46 -5.70
CA LEU A 148 -13.27 11.10 -4.58
C LEU A 148 -13.64 12.56 -4.86
N ALA A 149 -12.75 13.32 -5.52
CA ALA A 149 -13.05 14.68 -5.97
C ALA A 149 -14.22 14.69 -6.97
N GLY A 150 -14.22 13.73 -7.89
CA GLY A 150 -15.30 13.50 -8.85
C GLY A 150 -16.63 13.20 -8.15
N MET A 151 -16.64 12.26 -7.19
CA MET A 151 -17.81 11.94 -6.38
C MET A 151 -18.33 13.17 -5.62
N VAL A 152 -17.45 13.96 -5.00
CA VAL A 152 -17.86 15.19 -4.32
C VAL A 152 -18.52 16.13 -5.32
N LEU A 153 -17.96 16.37 -6.51
CA LEU A 153 -18.59 17.23 -7.52
C LEU A 153 -19.98 16.72 -7.95
N LEU A 154 -20.13 15.41 -8.14
CA LEU A 154 -21.41 14.76 -8.46
C LEU A 154 -22.42 14.93 -7.31
N PHE A 155 -22.00 14.69 -6.07
CA PHE A 155 -22.81 14.94 -4.88
C PHE A 155 -23.21 16.40 -4.75
N ARG A 156 -22.36 17.34 -5.17
CA ARG A 156 -22.72 18.76 -5.20
C ARG A 156 -23.68 19.15 -6.32
N GLY A 157 -23.86 18.29 -7.32
CA GLY A 157 -24.54 18.66 -8.57
C GLY A 157 -23.80 19.77 -9.32
N LYS A 158 -22.50 19.96 -9.08
CA LYS A 158 -21.69 21.04 -9.67
C LYS A 158 -20.68 20.44 -10.63
N ARG A 159 -20.56 21.03 -11.82
CA ARG A 159 -19.61 20.58 -12.86
C ARG A 159 -19.72 19.06 -13.07
N VAL A 160 -20.95 18.56 -13.19
CA VAL A 160 -21.29 17.13 -13.15
C VAL A 160 -20.48 16.32 -14.18
N TRP A 161 -20.26 16.87 -15.38
CA TRP A 161 -19.44 16.24 -16.41
C TRP A 161 -17.98 16.11 -16.00
N LEU A 162 -17.37 17.16 -15.44
CA LEU A 162 -16.02 17.08 -14.88
C LEU A 162 -15.97 16.08 -13.72
N GLY A 163 -16.99 16.07 -12.85
CA GLY A 163 -17.09 15.11 -11.75
C GLY A 163 -17.13 13.66 -12.24
N ALA A 164 -17.93 13.39 -13.28
CA ALA A 164 -18.00 12.10 -13.93
C ALA A 164 -16.68 11.69 -14.59
N SER A 165 -16.02 12.61 -15.29
CA SER A 165 -14.72 12.36 -15.91
C SER A 165 -13.65 12.05 -14.87
N LEU A 166 -13.54 12.85 -13.80
CA LEU A 166 -12.60 12.60 -12.71
C LEU A 166 -12.88 11.27 -12.00
N PHE A 167 -14.17 10.93 -11.79
CA PHE A 167 -14.56 9.65 -11.23
C PHE A 167 -14.16 8.48 -12.12
N GLY A 168 -14.51 8.52 -13.41
CA GLY A 168 -14.16 7.48 -14.38
C GLY A 168 -12.65 7.31 -14.57
N ILE A 169 -11.90 8.43 -14.63
CA ILE A 169 -10.43 8.40 -14.71
C ILE A 169 -9.87 7.77 -13.44
N GLY A 170 -10.24 8.26 -12.26
CA GLY A 170 -9.72 7.76 -10.98
C GLY A 170 -10.00 6.27 -10.80
N VAL A 171 -11.24 5.81 -11.03
CA VAL A 171 -11.61 4.40 -10.92
C VAL A 171 -10.90 3.54 -11.97
N GLY A 172 -10.80 4.00 -13.22
CA GLY A 172 -10.06 3.29 -14.28
C GLY A 172 -8.58 3.11 -13.94
N MET A 173 -7.93 4.14 -13.41
CA MET A 173 -6.53 4.06 -12.97
C MET A 173 -6.37 3.18 -11.71
N MET A 174 -7.31 3.23 -10.77
CA MET A 174 -7.35 2.32 -9.62
C MET A 174 -7.51 0.86 -10.07
N ALA A 175 -8.38 0.58 -11.05
CA ALA A 175 -8.57 -0.75 -11.63
C ALA A 175 -7.32 -1.25 -12.36
N ALA A 176 -6.57 -0.36 -13.01
CA ALA A 176 -5.25 -0.66 -13.58
C ALA A 176 -4.15 -0.79 -12.51
N THR A 177 -4.45 -0.52 -11.23
CA THR A 177 -3.52 -0.65 -10.12
C THR A 177 -3.77 -1.93 -9.33
N ARG A 178 -5.00 -2.15 -8.86
CA ARG A 178 -5.41 -3.36 -8.13
C ARG A 178 -6.88 -3.71 -8.35
N GLU A 179 -7.15 -5.00 -8.32
CA GLU A 179 -8.47 -5.63 -8.32
C GLU A 179 -9.33 -5.24 -7.09
N THR A 180 -8.70 -4.83 -5.98
CA THR A 180 -9.38 -4.32 -4.77
C THR A 180 -10.19 -3.03 -5.01
N VAL A 181 -10.11 -2.43 -6.21
CA VAL A 181 -11.03 -1.38 -6.66
C VAL A 181 -12.51 -1.79 -6.51
N ALA A 182 -12.83 -3.08 -6.66
CA ALA A 182 -14.19 -3.58 -6.50
C ALA A 182 -14.73 -3.35 -5.07
N ILE A 183 -13.90 -3.57 -4.05
CA ILE A 183 -14.25 -3.29 -2.64
C ILE A 183 -14.47 -1.79 -2.43
N SER A 184 -13.66 -0.96 -3.10
CA SER A 184 -13.79 0.50 -3.02
C SER A 184 -15.10 0.98 -3.62
N LEU A 185 -15.48 0.46 -4.79
CA LEU A 185 -16.75 0.74 -5.44
C LEU A 185 -17.95 0.27 -4.60
N LEU A 186 -17.86 -0.90 -3.96
CA LEU A 186 -18.90 -1.38 -3.04
C LEU A 186 -19.09 -0.43 -1.86
N ALA A 187 -17.99 -0.03 -1.21
CA ALA A 187 -18.04 0.87 -0.07
C ALA A 187 -18.56 2.27 -0.43
N TRP A 188 -18.10 2.82 -1.56
CA TRP A 188 -18.56 4.11 -2.08
C TRP A 188 -20.01 4.10 -2.53
N THR A 189 -20.46 3.02 -3.16
CA THR A 189 -21.88 2.85 -3.52
C THR A 189 -22.75 2.80 -2.27
N THR A 190 -22.33 2.04 -1.25
CA THR A 190 -23.06 1.92 0.02
C THR A 190 -23.14 3.25 0.75
N ALA A 191 -22.00 3.93 0.96
CA ALA A 191 -21.97 5.24 1.60
C ALA A 191 -22.67 6.32 0.76
N GLY A 192 -22.58 6.24 -0.57
CA GLY A 192 -23.26 7.12 -1.51
C GLY A 192 -24.78 6.97 -1.45
N ALA A 193 -25.30 5.75 -1.32
CA ALA A 193 -26.73 5.50 -1.12
C ALA A 193 -27.23 6.13 0.19
N ILE A 194 -26.46 5.99 1.28
CA ILE A 194 -26.76 6.64 2.57
C ILE A 194 -26.74 8.17 2.44
N PHE A 195 -25.76 8.72 1.72
CA PHE A 195 -25.68 10.16 1.43
C PHE A 195 -26.92 10.64 0.66
N LEU A 196 -27.32 9.93 -0.40
CA LEU A 196 -28.48 10.28 -1.23
C LEU A 196 -29.78 10.18 -0.44
N TRP A 197 -29.95 9.15 0.40
CA TRP A 197 -31.09 9.02 1.29
C TRP A 197 -31.19 10.23 2.23
N ARG A 198 -30.12 10.59 2.94
CA ARG A 198 -30.12 11.78 3.81
C ARG A 198 -30.46 13.05 3.04
N ARG A 199 -29.95 13.20 1.82
CA ARG A 199 -30.27 14.35 0.98
C ARG A 199 -31.75 14.41 0.62
N ALA A 200 -32.36 13.27 0.29
CA ALA A 200 -33.79 13.17 0.04
C ALA A 200 -34.61 13.55 1.28
N GLU A 201 -34.21 13.12 2.48
CA GLU A 201 -34.87 13.52 3.74
C GLU A 201 -34.74 15.01 4.03
N MET A 202 -33.57 15.62 3.76
CA MET A 202 -33.35 17.05 3.96
C MET A 202 -34.26 17.90 3.05
N LEU A 203 -34.48 17.44 1.82
CA LEU A 203 -35.33 18.11 0.83
C LEU A 203 -36.83 17.77 1.00
N GLY A 204 -37.15 16.68 1.72
CA GLY A 204 -38.49 16.09 1.81
C GLY A 204 -39.34 16.54 3.00
N ASN A 205 -39.01 17.66 3.66
CA ASN A 205 -39.75 18.12 4.85
C ASN A 205 -41.09 18.82 4.54
N GLU A 206 -41.61 18.72 3.31
CA GLU A 206 -43.01 19.03 2.97
C GLU A 206 -43.67 17.82 2.33
N ARG A 207 -44.50 17.13 3.12
CA ARG A 207 -45.51 16.12 2.76
C ARG A 207 -45.01 14.86 2.01
N SER A 208 -45.17 13.74 2.71
CA SER A 208 -44.92 12.35 2.32
C SER A 208 -45.50 11.99 0.95
N GLY A 209 -44.62 11.75 -0.01
CA GLY A 209 -44.92 11.32 -1.40
C GLY A 209 -43.83 11.74 -2.38
N ILE A 210 -43.22 12.91 -2.15
CA ILE A 210 -42.29 13.58 -3.07
C ILE A 210 -40.85 13.03 -2.95
N ALA A 211 -40.45 12.44 -1.82
CA ALA A 211 -39.09 11.94 -1.62
C ALA A 211 -38.69 10.81 -2.60
N LYS A 212 -39.63 9.89 -2.91
CA LYS A 212 -39.40 8.83 -3.93
C LYS A 212 -39.27 9.41 -5.34
N GLN A 213 -40.12 10.38 -5.69
CA GLN A 213 -40.03 11.10 -6.98
C GLN A 213 -38.71 11.87 -7.11
N ARG A 214 -38.22 12.51 -6.04
CA ARG A 214 -36.96 13.27 -6.08
C ARG A 214 -35.70 12.40 -6.10
N ILE A 215 -35.73 11.23 -5.45
CA ILE A 215 -34.67 10.23 -5.65
C ILE A 215 -34.67 9.77 -7.11
N ALA A 216 -35.84 9.50 -7.69
CA ALA A 216 -35.96 9.18 -9.10
C ALA A 216 -35.45 10.32 -9.99
N GLU A 217 -35.70 11.59 -9.66
CA GLU A 217 -35.14 12.75 -10.37
C GLU A 217 -33.61 12.80 -10.26
N VAL A 218 -33.03 12.67 -9.06
CA VAL A 218 -31.57 12.64 -8.87
C VAL A 218 -30.93 11.48 -9.62
N VAL A 219 -31.52 10.28 -9.55
CA VAL A 219 -31.08 9.11 -10.32
C VAL A 219 -31.20 9.37 -11.83
N SER A 220 -32.28 10.00 -12.28
CA SER A 220 -32.49 10.39 -13.68
C SER A 220 -31.54 11.50 -14.16
N MET A 221 -30.91 12.24 -13.25
CA MET A 221 -29.85 13.21 -13.58
C MET A 221 -28.46 12.57 -13.56
N LEU A 222 -28.27 11.49 -12.81
CA LEU A 222 -26.97 10.84 -12.63
C LEU A 222 -26.68 9.72 -13.64
N TRP A 223 -27.67 9.14 -14.32
CA TRP A 223 -27.41 8.04 -15.25
C TRP A 223 -26.48 8.43 -16.41
N LYS A 224 -26.63 9.63 -17.02
CA LYS A 224 -25.72 10.10 -18.09
C LYS A 224 -24.29 10.28 -17.57
N PRO A 225 -24.05 11.00 -16.45
CA PRO A 225 -22.75 11.04 -15.78
C PRO A 225 -22.16 9.65 -15.45
N VAL A 226 -22.99 8.73 -14.96
CA VAL A 226 -22.55 7.37 -14.61
C VAL A 226 -22.13 6.60 -15.86
N ILE A 227 -22.87 6.70 -16.97
CA ILE A 227 -22.48 6.10 -18.25
C ILE A 227 -21.15 6.68 -18.75
N LEU A 228 -20.97 8.00 -18.67
CA LEU A 228 -19.70 8.63 -19.05
C LEU A 228 -18.54 8.11 -18.20
N ALA A 229 -18.72 8.07 -16.87
CA ALA A 229 -17.69 7.58 -15.96
C ALA A 229 -17.35 6.10 -16.20
N ALA A 230 -18.38 5.26 -16.40
CA ALA A 230 -18.21 3.85 -16.73
C ALA A 230 -17.49 3.67 -18.07
N GLY A 231 -17.86 4.44 -19.10
CA GLY A 231 -17.20 4.42 -20.41
C GLY A 231 -15.73 4.79 -20.33
N ILE A 232 -15.39 5.88 -19.61
CA ILE A 232 -14.00 6.30 -19.39
C ILE A 232 -13.23 5.20 -18.63
N CYS A 233 -13.82 4.66 -17.57
CA CYS A 233 -13.21 3.59 -16.77
C CYS A 233 -12.90 2.36 -17.64
N LEU A 234 -13.88 1.90 -18.44
CA LEU A 234 -13.71 0.77 -19.34
C LEU A 234 -12.66 1.02 -20.42
N VAL A 235 -12.59 2.24 -20.98
CA VAL A 235 -11.55 2.63 -21.94
C VAL A 235 -10.16 2.54 -21.30
N LEU A 236 -10.00 3.00 -20.05
CA LEU A 236 -8.71 2.92 -19.36
C LEU A 236 -8.33 1.46 -19.02
N ILE A 237 -9.26 0.66 -18.50
CA ILE A 237 -9.04 -0.76 -18.27
C ILE A 237 -8.62 -1.44 -19.57
N PHE A 238 -9.36 -1.21 -20.65
CA PHE A 238 -9.03 -1.73 -21.97
C PHE A 238 -7.63 -1.27 -22.42
N PHE A 239 -7.32 0.02 -22.34
CA PHE A 239 -6.03 0.56 -22.76
C PHE A 239 -4.84 -0.08 -22.02
N PHE A 240 -4.91 -0.16 -20.68
CA PHE A 240 -3.79 -0.66 -19.88
C PHE A 240 -3.64 -2.17 -19.93
N TYR A 241 -4.75 -2.93 -19.85
CA TYR A 241 -4.68 -4.38 -19.88
C TYR A 241 -4.52 -4.94 -21.30
N SER A 242 -4.84 -4.16 -22.35
CA SER A 242 -4.51 -4.54 -23.74
C SER A 242 -3.09 -4.15 -24.18
N GLU A 243 -2.30 -3.56 -23.27
CA GLU A 243 -0.97 -3.02 -23.56
C GLU A 243 -0.96 -2.05 -24.75
N GLY A 244 -1.94 -1.14 -24.81
CA GLY A 244 -2.10 -0.22 -25.93
C GLY A 244 -2.43 -0.93 -27.23
N LEU A 245 -3.37 -1.88 -27.20
CA LEU A 245 -3.87 -2.69 -28.32
C LEU A 245 -2.96 -3.84 -28.79
N ARG A 246 -1.78 -4.03 -28.20
CA ARG A 246 -0.88 -5.13 -28.57
C ARG A 246 -1.48 -6.50 -28.22
N ARG A 247 -2.26 -6.58 -27.14
CA ARG A 247 -2.96 -7.80 -26.69
C ARG A 247 -4.40 -7.49 -26.26
N PRO A 248 -5.34 -7.32 -27.19
CA PRO A 248 -6.74 -6.98 -26.86
C PRO A 248 -7.40 -7.97 -25.89
N ALA A 249 -6.98 -9.24 -25.90
CA ALA A 249 -7.47 -10.28 -24.99
C ALA A 249 -7.22 -9.96 -23.50
N GLY A 250 -6.17 -9.19 -23.18
CA GLY A 250 -5.83 -8.84 -21.79
C GLY A 250 -6.91 -8.04 -21.07
N PHE A 251 -7.79 -7.35 -21.81
CA PHE A 251 -9.00 -6.72 -21.26
C PHE A 251 -9.86 -7.70 -20.45
N PHE A 252 -10.01 -8.94 -20.92
CA PHE A 252 -10.78 -9.97 -20.23
C PHE A 252 -10.03 -10.55 -19.03
N ASP A 253 -8.70 -10.52 -19.05
CA ASP A 253 -7.87 -11.04 -17.94
C ASP A 253 -8.12 -10.22 -16.66
N PHE A 254 -8.34 -8.91 -16.75
CA PHE A 254 -8.80 -8.10 -15.60
C PHE A 254 -10.05 -8.69 -14.94
N PHE A 255 -11.07 -9.05 -15.73
CA PHE A 255 -12.31 -9.60 -15.19
C PHE A 255 -12.15 -11.04 -14.68
N ARG A 256 -11.30 -11.86 -15.33
CA ARG A 256 -10.98 -13.21 -14.87
C ARG A 256 -10.35 -13.23 -13.48
N THR A 257 -9.59 -12.19 -13.13
CA THR A 257 -8.99 -12.02 -11.80
C THR A 257 -10.03 -12.20 -10.69
N PHE A 258 -11.25 -11.70 -10.83
CA PHE A 258 -12.28 -11.82 -9.80
C PHE A 258 -12.79 -13.25 -9.57
N PHE A 259 -12.47 -14.19 -10.46
CA PHE A 259 -12.90 -15.59 -10.41
C PHE A 259 -11.74 -16.57 -10.23
N GLU A 260 -10.54 -16.22 -10.69
CA GLU A 260 -9.37 -17.12 -10.77
C GLU A 260 -8.24 -16.75 -9.82
N TYR A 261 -8.31 -15.61 -9.13
CA TYR A 261 -7.24 -15.12 -8.26
C TYR A 261 -6.98 -16.09 -7.10
N LYS A 262 -5.71 -16.45 -6.92
CA LYS A 262 -5.24 -17.35 -5.86
C LYS A 262 -4.59 -16.55 -4.75
N THR A 263 -5.07 -16.79 -3.53
CA THR A 263 -4.49 -16.22 -2.31
C THR A 263 -3.34 -17.09 -1.82
N GLY A 264 -2.26 -16.46 -1.33
CA GLY A 264 -1.18 -17.18 -0.65
C GLY A 264 -1.63 -17.80 0.69
N GLU A 265 -0.97 -18.87 1.11
CA GLU A 265 -1.22 -19.51 2.41
C GLU A 265 -0.66 -18.69 3.58
N GLY A 266 -1.20 -18.86 4.80
CA GLY A 266 -0.65 -18.24 6.02
C GLY A 266 -1.08 -16.79 6.31
N HIS A 267 -1.98 -16.22 5.50
CA HIS A 267 -2.46 -14.83 5.64
C HIS A 267 -3.83 -14.69 6.32
N ASP A 268 -4.39 -15.79 6.85
CA ASP A 268 -5.68 -15.74 7.53
C ASP A 268 -5.58 -15.01 8.87
N LYS A 269 -6.47 -14.03 9.06
CA LYS A 269 -6.53 -13.20 10.27
C LYS A 269 -7.97 -13.06 10.77
N PRO A 270 -8.20 -12.90 12.09
CA PRO A 270 -9.53 -12.77 12.66
C PRO A 270 -10.25 -11.51 12.16
N PHE A 271 -11.57 -11.48 12.32
CA PHE A 271 -12.41 -10.34 11.95
C PHE A 271 -11.92 -9.02 12.57
N ILE A 272 -11.49 -9.05 13.83
CA ILE A 272 -11.10 -7.84 14.58
C ILE A 272 -9.70 -7.30 14.20
N PHE A 273 -8.96 -7.97 13.30
CA PHE A 273 -7.56 -7.67 12.97
C PHE A 273 -7.30 -6.19 12.66
N TYR A 274 -8.13 -5.55 11.82
CA TYR A 274 -7.91 -4.14 11.45
C TYR A 274 -8.26 -3.16 12.56
N LEU A 275 -9.28 -3.48 13.38
CA LEU A 275 -9.60 -2.69 14.56
C LEU A 275 -8.44 -2.75 15.56
N GLU A 276 -7.91 -3.95 15.77
CA GLU A 276 -6.72 -4.13 16.59
C GLU A 276 -5.55 -3.35 16.02
N LEU A 277 -5.18 -3.58 14.75
CA LEU A 277 -4.04 -2.94 14.09
C LEU A 277 -4.07 -1.40 14.21
N LEU A 278 -5.22 -0.79 13.94
CA LEU A 278 -5.32 0.66 13.74
C LEU A 278 -5.82 1.41 14.97
N ALA A 279 -6.88 0.94 15.63
CA ALA A 279 -7.57 1.72 16.65
C ALA A 279 -7.24 1.26 18.08
N TRP A 280 -7.13 -0.05 18.31
CA TRP A 280 -6.94 -0.59 19.66
C TRP A 280 -5.55 -0.23 20.21
N PRO A 281 -5.44 0.36 21.40
CA PRO A 281 -4.15 0.64 22.03
C PRO A 281 -3.36 -0.64 22.34
N LYS A 282 -2.15 -0.72 21.81
CA LYS A 282 -1.23 -1.84 22.07
C LYS A 282 0.02 -1.35 22.76
N LEU A 283 0.42 -1.99 23.87
CA LEU A 283 1.70 -1.73 24.51
C LEU A 283 2.72 -2.80 24.06
N ILE A 284 3.61 -2.46 23.14
CA ILE A 284 4.67 -3.34 22.66
C ILE A 284 6.01 -2.77 23.11
N VAL A 285 6.72 -3.50 23.98
CA VAL A 285 8.03 -3.11 24.54
C VAL A 285 8.05 -1.66 25.03
N ALA A 286 7.19 -1.38 26.02
CA ALA A 286 7.02 -0.08 26.67
C ALA A 286 6.60 1.09 25.73
N ARG A 287 6.04 0.79 24.54
CA ARG A 287 5.53 1.80 23.61
C ARG A 287 4.09 1.53 23.24
N TRP A 288 3.26 2.58 23.35
CA TRP A 288 1.88 2.54 22.89
C TRP A 288 1.80 2.77 21.39
N TRP A 289 1.04 1.89 20.73
CA TRP A 289 0.67 1.96 19.33
C TRP A 289 -0.83 2.12 19.21
N THR A 290 -1.27 3.19 18.56
CA THR A 290 -2.69 3.42 18.22
C THR A 290 -2.83 4.64 17.31
N GLU A 291 -3.74 4.52 16.35
CA GLU A 291 -4.29 5.62 15.57
C GLU A 291 -5.77 5.89 15.94
N GLY A 292 -6.25 5.36 17.08
CA GLY A 292 -7.65 5.43 17.52
C GLY A 292 -8.18 6.86 17.66
N ALA A 293 -7.31 7.85 17.85
CA ALA A 293 -7.68 9.27 17.82
C ALA A 293 -8.27 9.70 16.46
N ILE A 294 -7.82 9.12 15.33
CA ILE A 294 -8.43 9.36 14.01
C ILE A 294 -9.89 8.91 14.03
N LEU A 295 -10.18 7.69 14.52
CA LEU A 295 -11.55 7.17 14.58
C LEU A 295 -12.45 8.02 15.47
N VAL A 296 -11.97 8.42 16.66
CA VAL A 296 -12.70 9.28 17.60
C VAL A 296 -12.99 10.66 16.98
N LEU A 297 -12.00 11.29 16.35
CA LEU A 297 -12.18 12.57 15.68
C LEU A 297 -13.08 12.46 14.45
N ALA A 298 -13.00 11.34 13.72
CA ALA A 298 -13.83 11.07 12.55
C ALA A 298 -15.31 10.94 12.94
N LEU A 299 -15.64 10.33 14.08
CA LEU A 299 -17.01 10.33 14.63
C LEU A 299 -17.54 11.75 14.90
N GLY A 300 -16.65 12.72 15.09
CA GLY A 300 -16.99 14.13 15.25
C GLY A 300 -17.83 14.72 14.11
N VAL A 301 -17.85 14.12 12.92
CA VAL A 301 -18.72 14.56 11.80
C VAL A 301 -20.22 14.48 12.12
N TYR A 302 -20.64 13.62 13.05
CA TYR A 302 -22.03 13.51 13.49
C TYR A 302 -22.41 14.56 14.54
N LEU A 303 -21.44 15.30 15.08
CA LEU A 303 -21.72 16.43 15.94
C LEU A 303 -22.36 17.58 15.15
N ASP A 304 -21.97 17.78 13.89
CA ASP A 304 -22.62 18.74 13.02
C ASP A 304 -24.02 18.23 12.64
N ARG A 305 -25.04 18.72 13.33
CA ARG A 305 -26.46 18.40 13.07
C ARG A 305 -27.05 19.22 11.94
N SER A 306 -26.28 20.12 11.32
CA SER A 306 -26.77 20.92 10.21
C SER A 306 -27.15 20.03 9.04
N LYS A 307 -28.20 20.43 8.33
CA LYS A 307 -28.65 19.81 7.08
C LYS A 307 -27.89 20.39 5.88
N THR A 308 -26.58 20.60 6.05
CA THR A 308 -25.72 21.16 5.00
C THR A 308 -25.07 20.05 4.19
N GLU A 309 -24.80 20.35 2.92
CA GLU A 309 -24.02 19.49 2.03
C GLU A 309 -22.64 19.15 2.62
N GLN A 310 -22.00 20.12 3.25
CA GLN A 310 -20.68 19.96 3.83
C GLN A 310 -20.68 18.97 5.03
N ALA A 311 -21.75 18.96 5.84
CA ALA A 311 -21.94 17.97 6.90
C ALA A 311 -22.17 16.57 6.31
N ALA A 312 -23.00 16.47 5.26
CA ALA A 312 -23.28 15.21 4.59
C ALA A 312 -22.03 14.60 3.93
N ILE A 313 -21.18 15.41 3.29
CA ILE A 313 -19.89 14.97 2.73
C ILE A 313 -18.96 14.44 3.83
N GLY A 314 -18.87 15.11 4.98
CA GLY A 314 -18.06 14.62 6.10
C GLY A 314 -18.50 13.24 6.60
N ARG A 315 -19.81 13.01 6.70
CA ARG A 315 -20.38 11.71 7.06
C ARG A 315 -20.16 10.65 5.98
N PHE A 316 -20.25 11.01 4.70
CA PHE A 316 -19.93 10.11 3.58
C PHE A 316 -18.49 9.57 3.68
N PHE A 317 -17.51 10.42 4.01
CA PHE A 317 -16.13 9.97 4.23
C PHE A 317 -16.03 9.01 5.43
N PHE A 318 -16.68 9.32 6.55
CA PHE A 318 -16.72 8.42 7.70
C PHE A 318 -17.32 7.05 7.34
N GLU A 319 -18.50 7.04 6.71
CA GLU A 319 -19.19 5.82 6.28
C GLU A 319 -18.37 5.03 5.28
N SER A 320 -17.77 5.68 4.29
CA SER A 320 -16.89 5.03 3.33
C SER A 320 -15.74 4.32 4.04
N GLY A 321 -15.09 4.99 5.00
CA GLY A 321 -14.02 4.39 5.79
C GLY A 321 -14.46 3.19 6.62
N VAL A 322 -15.60 3.30 7.33
CA VAL A 322 -16.15 2.20 8.13
C VAL A 322 -16.55 1.01 7.26
N VAL A 323 -17.23 1.24 6.13
CA VAL A 323 -17.65 0.15 5.24
C VAL A 323 -16.44 -0.55 4.63
N HIS A 324 -15.38 0.17 4.23
CA HIS A 324 -14.13 -0.45 3.79
C HIS A 324 -13.54 -1.37 4.87
N LEU A 325 -13.40 -0.87 6.10
CA LEU A 325 -12.86 -1.67 7.20
C LEU A 325 -13.71 -2.91 7.47
N LEU A 326 -15.04 -2.79 7.44
CA LEU A 326 -15.94 -3.92 7.64
C LEU A 326 -15.81 -4.96 6.54
N VAL A 327 -15.85 -4.56 5.26
CA VAL A 327 -15.72 -5.50 4.14
C VAL A 327 -14.39 -6.24 4.20
N PHE A 328 -13.28 -5.55 4.41
CA PHE A 328 -11.98 -6.21 4.58
C PHE A 328 -11.91 -7.08 5.83
N SER A 329 -12.62 -6.73 6.91
CA SER A 329 -12.68 -7.55 8.13
C SER A 329 -13.38 -8.89 7.90
N PHE A 330 -14.37 -8.95 7.01
CA PHE A 330 -15.07 -10.18 6.64
C PHE A 330 -14.27 -11.12 5.74
N ILE A 331 -13.24 -10.64 5.04
CA ILE A 331 -12.39 -11.47 4.16
C ILE A 331 -11.27 -12.09 4.99
N SER A 332 -11.14 -13.42 5.02
CA SER A 332 -10.15 -14.11 5.88
C SER A 332 -8.70 -13.75 5.56
N TYR A 333 -8.34 -13.74 4.26
CA TYR A 333 -7.04 -13.30 3.77
C TYR A 333 -6.86 -11.81 4.01
N LYS A 334 -5.95 -11.43 4.92
CA LYS A 334 -5.71 -10.02 5.29
C LYS A 334 -4.23 -9.69 5.26
N THR A 335 -3.89 -8.62 4.54
CA THR A 335 -2.63 -7.92 4.73
C THR A 335 -2.88 -6.54 5.36
N PRO A 336 -1.92 -6.00 6.13
CA PRO A 336 -2.12 -4.79 6.92
C PRO A 336 -2.26 -3.49 6.12
N TRP A 337 -1.93 -3.51 4.83
CA TRP A 337 -2.03 -2.34 3.95
C TRP A 337 -3.33 -2.24 3.15
N LEU A 338 -4.12 -3.31 3.04
CA LEU A 338 -5.47 -3.28 2.43
C LEU A 338 -6.40 -2.17 2.97
N PRO A 339 -6.45 -1.87 4.29
CA PRO A 339 -7.36 -0.85 4.80
C PRO A 339 -6.90 0.57 4.49
N SER A 340 -5.77 0.79 3.80
CA SER A 340 -5.19 2.12 3.58
C SER A 340 -6.18 3.12 2.99
N LEU A 341 -6.99 2.72 2.00
CA LEU A 341 -8.00 3.62 1.44
C LEU A 341 -9.14 3.88 2.43
N GLY A 342 -9.60 2.86 3.14
CA GLY A 342 -10.57 3.02 4.23
C GLY A 342 -10.07 4.01 5.30
N TRP A 343 -8.80 3.89 5.68
CA TRP A 343 -8.16 4.76 6.66
C TRP A 343 -7.96 6.19 6.14
N LEU A 344 -7.63 6.37 4.86
CA LEU A 344 -7.61 7.70 4.21
C LEU A 344 -8.96 8.40 4.35
N HIS A 345 -10.08 7.70 4.11
CA HIS A 345 -11.41 8.27 4.32
C HIS A 345 -11.63 8.71 5.78
N LEU A 346 -11.20 7.89 6.75
CA LEU A 346 -11.30 8.22 8.17
C LEU A 346 -10.41 9.41 8.56
N CYS A 347 -9.22 9.56 7.98
CA CYS A 347 -8.38 10.76 8.15
C CYS A 347 -9.09 12.02 7.63
N ILE A 348 -9.76 11.93 6.48
CA ILE A 348 -10.53 13.05 5.91
C ILE A 348 -11.72 13.40 6.81
N ALA A 349 -12.46 12.38 7.28
CA ALA A 349 -13.54 12.56 8.25
C ALA A 349 -13.03 13.14 9.57
N ALA A 350 -11.87 12.70 10.07
CA ALA A 350 -11.23 13.22 11.27
C ALA A 350 -10.84 14.70 11.14
N GLY A 351 -10.38 15.12 9.97
CA GLY A 351 -10.15 16.55 9.69
C GLY A 351 -11.43 17.37 9.78
N ALA A 352 -12.54 16.86 9.24
CA ALA A 352 -13.85 17.51 9.34
C ALA A 352 -14.41 17.50 10.78
N GLY A 353 -14.41 16.36 11.45
CA GLY A 353 -14.93 16.19 12.81
C GLY A 353 -14.10 16.93 13.86
N GLY A 354 -12.77 16.92 13.73
CA GLY A 354 -11.86 17.70 14.56
C GLY A 354 -12.12 19.21 14.43
N PHE A 355 -12.35 19.70 13.20
CA PHE A 355 -12.74 21.09 12.97
C PHE A 355 -14.09 21.45 13.60
N ILE A 356 -15.09 20.57 13.46
CA ILE A 356 -16.41 20.75 14.08
C ILE A 356 -16.28 20.82 15.61
N LEU A 357 -15.44 19.98 16.20
CA LEU A 357 -15.23 19.91 17.64
C LEU A 357 -14.62 21.20 18.19
N ILE A 358 -13.53 21.71 17.58
CA ILE A 358 -12.86 22.93 18.05
C ILE A 358 -13.77 24.16 17.97
N GLN A 359 -14.61 24.26 16.93
CA GLN A 359 -15.51 25.41 16.75
C GLN A 359 -16.59 25.52 17.84
N ARG A 360 -16.83 24.47 18.62
CA ARG A 360 -17.80 24.50 19.72
C ARG A 360 -17.27 25.16 20.99
N PHE A 361 -15.95 25.26 21.12
CA PHE A 361 -15.32 25.82 22.31
C PHE A 361 -15.12 27.33 22.16
N SER A 362 -15.46 28.09 23.20
CA SER A 362 -15.24 29.55 23.24
C SER A 362 -14.00 29.91 24.07
N LYS A 363 -13.35 31.03 23.70
CA LYS A 363 -12.21 31.64 24.42
C LYS A 363 -11.04 30.67 24.60
N TRP A 364 -10.50 30.50 25.81
CA TRP A 364 -9.30 29.69 26.07
C TRP A 364 -9.49 28.21 25.73
N LYS A 365 -10.70 27.66 25.84
CA LYS A 365 -11.01 26.25 25.52
C LYS A 365 -10.77 25.92 24.05
N TYR A 366 -10.95 26.89 23.14
CA TYR A 366 -10.60 26.74 21.73
C TYR A 366 -9.11 26.45 21.55
N TRP A 367 -8.26 27.23 22.22
CA TRP A 367 -6.81 27.07 22.13
C TRP A 367 -6.32 25.78 22.78
N VAL A 368 -6.95 25.34 23.87
CA VAL A 368 -6.68 24.02 24.45
C VAL A 368 -7.04 22.91 23.47
N ALA A 369 -8.20 22.98 22.82
CA ALA A 369 -8.60 21.97 21.84
C ALA A 369 -7.68 21.95 20.61
N VAL A 370 -7.21 23.13 20.15
CA VAL A 370 -6.17 23.22 19.10
C VAL A 370 -4.86 22.59 19.56
N ALA A 371 -4.40 22.87 20.79
CA ALA A 371 -3.20 22.27 21.35
C ALA A 371 -3.30 20.74 21.45
N VAL A 372 -4.46 20.22 21.83
CA VAL A 372 -4.73 18.76 21.85
C VAL A 372 -4.66 18.17 20.45
N LEU A 373 -5.26 18.81 19.44
CA LEU A 373 -5.16 18.32 18.05
C LEU A 373 -3.70 18.30 17.55
N ILE A 374 -2.92 19.34 17.86
CA ILE A 374 -1.48 19.38 17.54
C ILE A 374 -0.75 18.24 18.27
N ALA A 375 -1.03 18.02 19.56
CA ALA A 375 -0.43 16.93 20.32
C ALA A 375 -0.76 15.55 19.73
N VAL A 376 -2.00 15.34 19.25
CA VAL A 376 -2.39 14.11 18.53
C VAL A 376 -1.59 13.95 17.24
N MET A 377 -1.43 15.01 16.43
CA MET A 377 -0.63 14.94 15.20
C MET A 377 0.85 14.70 15.47
N LEU A 378 1.42 15.32 16.50
CA LEU A 378 2.80 15.08 16.93
C LEU A 378 2.98 13.65 17.44
N TRP A 379 2.02 13.12 18.19
CA TRP A 379 1.99 11.74 18.65
C TRP A 379 1.95 10.76 17.47
N HIS A 380 1.06 10.98 16.49
CA HIS A 380 1.01 10.18 15.26
C HIS A 380 2.31 10.29 14.46
N GLY A 381 2.85 11.51 14.30
CA GLY A 381 4.13 11.72 13.62
C GLY A 381 5.29 10.99 14.28
N ALA A 382 5.34 10.97 15.62
CA ALA A 382 6.34 10.21 16.37
C ALA A 382 6.16 8.69 16.21
N GLN A 383 4.91 8.19 16.17
CA GLN A 383 4.64 6.79 15.87
C GLN A 383 5.01 6.43 14.42
N ALA A 384 4.67 7.28 13.46
CA ALA A 384 4.97 7.09 12.05
C ALA A 384 6.48 7.08 11.81
N GLN A 385 7.23 8.01 12.41
CA GLN A 385 8.69 8.00 12.38
C GLN A 385 9.26 6.68 12.91
N ARG A 386 8.71 6.15 14.02
CA ARG A 386 9.17 4.89 14.58
C ARG A 386 8.85 3.72 13.67
N ALA A 387 7.61 3.63 13.17
CA ALA A 387 7.18 2.58 12.26
C ALA A 387 8.01 2.60 10.98
N ALA A 388 8.16 3.76 10.35
CA ALA A 388 8.73 3.91 9.03
C ALA A 388 10.27 3.91 8.98
N ILE A 389 10.94 4.33 10.05
CA ILE A 389 12.39 4.56 10.04
C ILE A 389 13.07 3.73 11.12
N ARG A 390 12.71 3.94 12.39
CA ARG A 390 13.48 3.34 13.51
C ARG A 390 13.26 1.83 13.65
N LEU A 391 12.04 1.37 13.43
CA LEU A 391 11.57 0.00 13.63
C LEU A 391 11.02 -0.60 12.33
N ALA A 392 11.52 -0.14 11.18
CA ALA A 392 10.95 -0.44 9.87
C ALA A 392 10.89 -1.94 9.55
N ALA A 393 11.90 -2.71 9.93
CA ALA A 393 11.96 -4.17 9.77
C ALA A 393 12.14 -4.89 11.12
N ASP A 394 11.45 -4.42 12.15
CA ASP A 394 11.56 -4.95 13.50
C ASP A 394 10.22 -5.56 13.94
N GLY A 395 10.23 -6.77 14.50
CA GLY A 395 9.00 -7.47 14.93
C GLY A 395 8.18 -6.72 16.00
N ARG A 396 8.76 -5.72 16.68
CA ARG A 396 8.03 -4.83 17.61
C ARG A 396 7.14 -3.81 16.90
N ASN A 397 7.29 -3.63 15.60
CA ASN A 397 6.49 -2.70 14.81
C ASN A 397 5.22 -3.41 14.32
N PRO A 398 4.01 -2.99 14.76
CA PRO A 398 2.77 -3.66 14.37
C PRO A 398 2.45 -3.54 12.86
N TYR A 399 3.09 -2.60 12.15
CA TYR A 399 2.94 -2.44 10.70
C TYR A 399 3.99 -3.23 9.90
N ALA A 400 5.03 -3.75 10.55
CA ALA A 400 6.03 -4.59 9.89
C ALA A 400 5.46 -5.99 9.64
N TYR A 401 4.92 -6.19 8.44
CA TYR A 401 4.32 -7.46 8.03
C TYR A 401 5.36 -8.39 7.46
N VAL A 402 5.62 -9.52 8.13
CA VAL A 402 6.64 -10.51 7.73
C VAL A 402 7.94 -9.80 7.30
N PRO A 403 8.54 -8.96 8.18
CA PRO A 403 9.63 -8.10 7.76
C PRO A 403 10.85 -8.94 7.41
N THR A 404 11.51 -8.56 6.32
CA THR A 404 12.79 -9.12 5.91
C THR A 404 13.84 -8.88 6.99
N SER A 405 14.57 -9.93 7.36
CA SER A 405 15.63 -9.84 8.36
C SER A 405 16.76 -8.95 7.86
N ARG A 406 17.46 -8.27 8.78
CA ARG A 406 18.69 -7.55 8.41
C ARG A 406 19.85 -8.48 8.08
N ASP A 407 19.79 -9.73 8.52
CA ASP A 407 20.83 -10.72 8.28
C ASP A 407 20.96 -11.06 6.79
N VAL A 408 19.84 -11.12 6.05
CA VAL A 408 19.86 -11.37 4.61
C VAL A 408 20.51 -10.23 3.81
N ALA A 409 20.55 -9.00 4.34
CA ALA A 409 21.08 -7.85 3.61
C ALA A 409 22.58 -7.95 3.33
N GLY A 410 23.34 -8.64 4.18
CA GLY A 410 24.77 -8.92 3.98
C GLY A 410 25.06 -10.27 3.32
N LEU A 411 24.01 -11.06 3.01
CA LEU A 411 24.17 -12.43 2.55
C LEU A 411 24.90 -12.52 1.22
N GLU A 412 24.57 -11.63 0.27
CA GLU A 412 25.22 -11.57 -1.04
C GLU A 412 26.74 -11.42 -0.93
N THR A 413 27.17 -10.40 -0.18
CA THR A 413 28.57 -10.07 0.03
C THR A 413 29.30 -11.21 0.73
N TRP A 414 28.67 -11.81 1.74
CA TRP A 414 29.25 -12.95 2.45
C TRP A 414 29.44 -14.15 1.51
N LEU A 415 28.43 -14.49 0.68
CA LEU A 415 28.54 -15.58 -0.29
C LEU A 415 29.60 -15.31 -1.37
N MET A 416 29.74 -14.05 -1.84
CA MET A 416 30.82 -13.66 -2.76
C MET A 416 32.20 -13.87 -2.13
N GLN A 417 32.41 -13.39 -0.90
CA GLN A 417 33.67 -13.59 -0.17
C GLN A 417 34.01 -15.08 -0.01
N MET A 418 33.01 -15.93 0.27
CA MET A 418 33.24 -17.37 0.36
C MET A 418 33.75 -17.94 -0.97
N ARG A 419 33.15 -17.55 -2.11
CA ARG A 419 33.57 -18.04 -3.43
C ARG A 419 34.95 -17.55 -3.83
N GLU A 420 35.40 -16.40 -3.35
CA GLU A 420 36.75 -15.89 -3.60
C GLU A 420 37.85 -16.73 -2.94
N VAL A 421 37.54 -17.43 -1.84
CA VAL A 421 38.53 -18.26 -1.14
C VAL A 421 38.98 -19.45 -1.98
N LEU A 422 38.09 -20.00 -2.81
CA LEU A 422 38.39 -21.16 -3.65
C LEU A 422 37.99 -20.89 -5.11
N PRO A 423 38.95 -20.53 -5.99
CA PRO A 423 38.67 -20.14 -7.37
C PRO A 423 37.82 -21.14 -8.17
N SER A 424 37.97 -22.44 -7.90
CA SER A 424 37.16 -23.50 -8.54
C SER A 424 35.66 -23.43 -8.24
N THR A 425 35.24 -22.63 -7.25
CA THR A 425 33.83 -22.44 -6.85
C THR A 425 33.23 -21.13 -7.37
N GLN A 426 34.03 -20.23 -7.96
CA GLN A 426 33.57 -18.93 -8.46
C GLN A 426 32.60 -19.02 -9.64
N GLN A 427 32.66 -20.08 -10.44
CA GLN A 427 31.77 -20.30 -11.58
C GLN A 427 30.71 -21.37 -11.33
N GLN A 428 30.70 -22.00 -10.16
CA GLN A 428 29.72 -23.03 -9.83
C GLN A 428 28.40 -22.37 -9.37
N PRO A 429 27.22 -22.90 -9.78
CA PRO A 429 25.93 -22.31 -9.46
C PRO A 429 25.61 -22.39 -7.97
N VAL A 430 24.82 -21.43 -7.50
CA VAL A 430 24.24 -21.43 -6.14
C VAL A 430 22.82 -21.96 -6.22
N ALA A 431 22.46 -22.88 -5.32
CA ALA A 431 21.13 -23.46 -5.30
C ALA A 431 20.28 -22.97 -4.14
N VAL A 432 19.05 -22.56 -4.44
CA VAL A 432 18.00 -22.28 -3.45
C VAL A 432 17.00 -23.44 -3.48
N ILE A 433 16.84 -24.11 -2.34
CA ILE A 433 16.01 -25.32 -2.20
C ILE A 433 14.82 -25.05 -1.30
N GLY A 434 13.61 -25.28 -1.83
CA GLY A 434 12.33 -25.16 -1.16
C GLY A 434 11.50 -23.96 -1.63
N GLU A 435 10.37 -23.75 -0.96
CA GLU A 435 9.39 -22.70 -1.29
C GLU A 435 9.50 -21.50 -0.33
N GLU A 436 8.70 -20.44 -0.57
CA GLU A 436 8.69 -19.20 0.22
C GLU A 436 10.06 -18.47 0.33
N TYR A 437 10.89 -18.61 -0.71
CA TYR A 437 12.24 -18.04 -0.70
C TYR A 437 12.27 -16.51 -0.83
N TRP A 438 11.19 -15.82 -1.15
CA TRP A 438 11.21 -14.34 -1.25
C TRP A 438 11.48 -13.68 0.12
N PRO A 439 12.33 -12.65 0.21
CA PRO A 439 12.91 -11.84 -0.87
C PRO A 439 14.29 -12.32 -1.41
N LEU A 440 14.73 -13.54 -1.13
CA LEU A 440 16.09 -14.01 -1.43
C LEU A 440 16.57 -13.73 -2.88
N PRO A 441 15.76 -13.89 -3.94
CA PRO A 441 16.19 -13.58 -5.31
C PRO A 441 16.66 -12.14 -5.50
N TRP A 442 16.08 -11.19 -4.77
CA TRP A 442 16.55 -9.81 -4.77
C TRP A 442 17.97 -9.72 -4.21
N TYR A 443 18.24 -10.40 -3.10
CA TYR A 443 19.54 -10.38 -2.44
C TYR A 443 20.62 -11.22 -3.11
N LEU A 444 20.26 -12.12 -4.03
CA LEU A 444 21.23 -12.94 -4.76
C LEU A 444 21.46 -12.48 -6.20
N ARG A 445 20.81 -11.39 -6.63
CA ARG A 445 20.75 -10.98 -8.04
C ARG A 445 22.09 -10.67 -8.69
N LYS A 446 23.13 -10.29 -7.92
CA LYS A 446 24.48 -10.01 -8.44
C LYS A 446 25.42 -11.21 -8.34
N LEU A 447 25.01 -12.33 -7.73
CA LEU A 447 25.84 -13.54 -7.62
C LEU A 447 25.98 -14.32 -8.94
N GLY A 448 25.18 -14.00 -9.97
CA GLY A 448 25.17 -14.69 -11.25
C GLY A 448 24.23 -15.89 -11.27
N GLU A 449 24.74 -17.07 -11.62
CA GLU A 449 23.93 -18.30 -11.79
C GLU A 449 23.38 -18.82 -10.45
N VAL A 450 22.15 -18.40 -10.13
CA VAL A 450 21.36 -18.89 -9.00
C VAL A 450 20.15 -19.64 -9.54
N GLY A 451 19.99 -20.90 -9.16
CA GLY A 451 18.79 -21.66 -9.49
C GLY A 451 17.89 -21.88 -8.27
N TYR A 452 16.62 -22.14 -8.55
CA TYR A 452 15.55 -22.31 -7.57
C TYR A 452 14.87 -23.64 -7.83
N TRP A 453 14.86 -24.52 -6.82
CA TRP A 453 14.30 -25.86 -6.90
C TRP A 453 13.37 -26.14 -5.73
N SER A 454 12.27 -26.85 -5.98
CA SER A 454 11.36 -27.31 -4.92
C SER A 454 11.96 -28.45 -4.08
N SER A 455 12.87 -29.23 -4.67
CA SER A 455 13.54 -30.37 -4.06
C SER A 455 15.03 -30.38 -4.44
N LEU A 456 15.82 -31.20 -3.75
CA LEU A 456 17.27 -31.25 -3.94
C LEU A 456 17.61 -31.76 -5.36
N PRO A 457 18.31 -30.98 -6.22
CA PRO A 457 18.66 -31.43 -7.56
C PRO A 457 19.71 -32.54 -7.55
N GLU A 458 19.76 -33.34 -8.62
CA GLU A 458 20.82 -34.34 -8.80
C GLU A 458 22.20 -33.67 -8.83
N GLY A 459 23.20 -34.33 -8.24
CA GLY A 459 24.56 -33.77 -8.15
C GLY A 459 24.76 -32.69 -7.09
N SER A 460 23.76 -32.39 -6.24
CA SER A 460 23.85 -31.40 -5.16
C SER A 460 25.03 -31.57 -4.21
N ASN A 461 25.55 -32.80 -4.05
CA ASN A 461 26.76 -33.07 -3.27
C ASN A 461 28.00 -32.33 -3.77
N GLY A 462 28.05 -32.02 -5.07
CA GLY A 462 29.14 -31.29 -5.70
C GLY A 462 28.99 -29.77 -5.67
N MET A 463 27.79 -29.25 -5.37
CA MET A 463 27.54 -27.82 -5.32
C MET A 463 28.25 -27.19 -4.12
N PRO A 464 28.87 -26.01 -4.25
CA PRO A 464 29.65 -25.43 -3.17
C PRO A 464 28.78 -24.75 -2.11
N LEU A 465 27.63 -24.21 -2.51
CA LEU A 465 26.74 -23.38 -1.71
C LEU A 465 25.28 -23.71 -2.04
N LEU A 466 24.51 -24.07 -1.02
CA LEU A 466 23.07 -24.24 -1.12
C LEU A 466 22.37 -23.46 0.00
N LEU A 467 21.25 -22.82 -0.31
CA LEU A 467 20.39 -22.12 0.62
C LEU A 467 19.09 -22.91 0.76
N ILE A 468 18.84 -23.43 1.95
CA ILE A 468 17.79 -24.40 2.21
C ILE A 468 16.71 -23.74 3.06
N MET A 469 15.48 -23.76 2.54
CA MET A 469 14.30 -23.24 3.24
C MET A 469 13.91 -24.16 4.41
N PRO A 470 13.26 -23.64 5.47
CA PRO A 470 12.96 -24.41 6.67
C PRO A 470 12.24 -25.74 6.40
N THR A 471 11.26 -25.73 5.49
CA THR A 471 10.42 -26.89 5.15
C THR A 471 11.19 -28.02 4.47
N SER A 472 12.28 -27.71 3.77
CA SER A 472 13.13 -28.69 3.08
C SER A 472 14.34 -29.14 3.91
N PHE A 473 14.59 -28.53 5.09
CA PHE A 473 15.84 -28.73 5.82
C PHE A 473 16.05 -30.16 6.34
N GLU A 474 15.00 -30.80 6.87
CA GLU A 474 15.11 -32.14 7.45
C GLU A 474 15.56 -33.19 6.41
N GLU A 475 14.93 -33.17 5.24
CA GLU A 475 15.25 -34.06 4.13
C GLU A 475 16.66 -33.78 3.59
N VAL A 476 16.96 -32.51 3.29
CA VAL A 476 18.23 -32.12 2.65
C VAL A 476 19.41 -32.33 3.59
N SER A 477 19.26 -32.01 4.89
CA SER A 477 20.35 -32.12 5.86
C SER A 477 20.83 -33.57 6.01
N THR A 478 19.93 -34.54 5.95
CA THR A 478 20.26 -35.96 6.02
C THR A 478 21.16 -36.40 4.86
N GLN A 479 20.93 -35.86 3.67
CA GLN A 479 21.69 -36.18 2.45
C GLN A 479 23.05 -35.47 2.41
N LEU A 480 23.09 -34.20 2.84
CA LEU A 480 24.28 -33.34 2.71
C LEU A 480 25.19 -33.33 3.95
N LYS A 481 24.79 -33.90 5.09
CA LYS A 481 25.58 -33.84 6.36
C LYS A 481 27.01 -34.34 6.27
N LYS A 482 27.34 -35.20 5.31
CA LYS A 482 28.70 -35.73 5.12
C LYS A 482 29.57 -34.78 4.29
N THR A 483 28.97 -33.99 3.42
CA THR A 483 29.64 -33.17 2.41
C THR A 483 29.61 -31.68 2.72
N HIS A 484 28.66 -31.23 3.56
CA HIS A 484 28.42 -29.82 3.84
C HIS A 484 28.35 -29.52 5.34
N THR A 485 28.75 -28.30 5.69
CA THR A 485 28.53 -27.65 6.98
C THR A 485 27.35 -26.69 6.87
N PHE A 486 26.43 -26.72 7.83
CA PHE A 486 25.23 -25.88 7.82
C PHE A 486 25.39 -24.67 8.73
N ILE A 487 25.12 -23.48 8.18
CA ILE A 487 25.20 -22.22 8.90
C ILE A 487 23.83 -21.53 8.84
N PRO A 488 23.17 -21.24 9.99
CA PRO A 488 21.88 -20.56 9.99
C PRO A 488 22.02 -19.09 9.60
N ARG A 489 21.02 -18.59 8.88
CA ARG A 489 20.81 -17.17 8.54
C ARG A 489 19.34 -16.80 8.69
N GLY A 490 19.03 -15.55 9.01
CA GLY A 490 17.66 -15.04 9.04
C GLY A 490 17.22 -14.51 7.69
N LEU A 491 16.12 -15.02 7.12
CA LEU A 491 15.52 -14.49 5.88
C LEU A 491 14.41 -13.48 6.19
N ARG A 492 13.45 -13.87 7.04
CA ARG A 492 12.37 -13.02 7.56
C ARG A 492 12.32 -13.18 9.09
N ASP A 493 11.57 -12.31 9.76
CA ASP A 493 11.33 -12.46 11.19
C ASP A 493 10.77 -13.86 11.49
N GLU A 494 11.38 -14.54 12.46
CA GLU A 494 11.08 -15.95 12.82
C GLU A 494 11.17 -16.97 11.66
N PHE A 495 11.86 -16.64 10.56
CA PHE A 495 12.02 -17.53 9.40
C PHE A 495 13.52 -17.75 9.07
N PRO A 496 14.18 -18.70 9.75
CA PRO A 496 15.59 -19.00 9.53
C PRO A 496 15.79 -19.91 8.31
N ILE A 497 16.80 -19.61 7.50
CA ILE A 497 17.26 -20.47 6.40
C ILE A 497 18.63 -21.07 6.76
N MET A 498 18.94 -22.21 6.15
CA MET A 498 20.22 -22.89 6.36
C MET A 498 21.08 -22.75 5.12
N VAL A 499 22.27 -22.17 5.26
CA VAL A 499 23.28 -22.15 4.20
C VAL A 499 24.16 -23.38 4.38
N ALA A 500 24.04 -24.34 3.46
CA ALA A 500 24.91 -25.50 3.36
C ALA A 500 26.15 -25.13 2.54
N ILE A 501 27.32 -25.30 3.14
CA ILE A 501 28.62 -24.91 2.56
C ILE A 501 29.46 -26.17 2.46
N ARG A 502 29.99 -26.47 1.27
CA ARG A 502 30.82 -27.66 1.06
C ARG A 502 32.05 -27.64 2.00
N ASN A 503 32.38 -28.78 2.60
CA ASN A 503 33.33 -28.84 3.72
C ASN A 503 34.75 -28.35 3.36
N ASP A 504 35.20 -28.54 2.12
CA ASP A 504 36.47 -28.01 1.60
C ASP A 504 36.47 -26.48 1.54
N LEU A 505 35.38 -25.88 1.03
CA LEU A 505 35.18 -24.45 0.97
C LEU A 505 35.11 -23.84 2.37
N TRP A 506 34.36 -24.47 3.27
CA TRP A 506 34.24 -24.02 4.66
C TRP A 506 35.60 -24.05 5.36
N SER A 507 36.35 -25.15 5.22
CA SER A 507 37.68 -25.29 5.82
C SER A 507 38.68 -24.28 5.26
N ALA A 508 38.57 -23.92 3.98
CA ALA A 508 39.41 -22.89 3.38
C ALA A 508 39.05 -21.50 3.91
N TYR A 509 37.75 -21.19 4.01
CA TYR A 509 37.25 -19.91 4.52
C TYR A 509 37.66 -19.66 5.98
N GLN A 510 37.64 -20.69 6.83
CA GLN A 510 38.08 -20.58 8.23
C GLN A 510 39.57 -20.31 8.44
N LYS A 511 40.40 -20.46 7.39
CA LYS A 511 41.86 -20.25 7.46
C LYS A 511 42.29 -18.84 7.05
N GLN A 512 41.38 -18.05 6.47
CA GLN A 512 41.57 -16.61 6.27
C GLN A 512 41.24 -15.87 7.56
#